data_AF-A0A925MWS8-F1
#
_entry.id   AF-A0A925MWS8-F1
#
_cell.length_a   1.000
_cell.length_b   1.000
_cell.length_c   1.000
_cell.angle_alpha   90.00
_cell.angle_beta   90.00
_cell.angle_gamma   90.00
#
_symmetry.space_group_name_H-M   'P 1'
#
loop_
_entity.id
_entity.type
_entity.pdbx_description
1 polymer ?
#
loop_
_entity_poly.entity_id
_entity_poly.type
_entity_poly.pdbx_seq_one_letter_code
_entity_poly.pdbx_strand_id
1 'polypeptide(L)' 'KGVLHDAIRSGGTTLRDYVNADGMPGYFRQKLFVYERAGEPCRTCKKPIKQITQGQRSTYYCPQCQT' A
#
# COMPACT_ATOMS: atom_id res chain seq x y z
N LYS A 1 11.75 -10.41 4.02
CA LYS A 1 11.27 -10.81 2.68
C LYS A 1 9.79 -11.29 2.67
N GLY A 2 8.93 -10.85 3.58
CA GLY A 2 7.52 -11.32 3.63
C GLY A 2 6.60 -10.64 2.61
N VAL A 3 6.57 -9.31 2.62
CA VAL A 3 5.65 -8.50 1.79
C VAL A 3 5.78 -8.79 0.29
N LEU A 4 6.99 -8.96 -0.23
CA LEU A 4 7.23 -9.27 -1.65
C LEU A 4 6.69 -10.66 -2.03
N HIS A 5 6.87 -11.68 -1.19
CA HIS A 5 6.33 -13.01 -1.45
C HIS A 5 4.80 -13.02 -1.41
N ASP A 6 4.20 -12.30 -0.44
CA ASP A 6 2.75 -12.19 -0.34
C ASP A 6 2.14 -11.46 -1.54
N ALA A 7 2.85 -10.45 -2.08
CA ALA A 7 2.46 -9.74 -3.28
C ALA A 7 2.48 -10.64 -4.51
N ILE A 8 3.55 -11.42 -4.72
CA ILE A 8 3.64 -12.39 -5.83
C ILE A 8 2.53 -13.44 -5.72
N ARG A 9 2.31 -14.01 -4.53
CA ARG A 9 1.24 -14.98 -4.28
C ARG A 9 -0.15 -14.41 -4.57
N SER A 10 -0.36 -13.12 -4.34
CA SER A 10 -1.66 -12.46 -4.58
C SER A 10 -1.83 -11.92 -6.00
N GLY A 11 -0.92 -12.25 -6.93
CA GLY A 11 -0.98 -11.79 -8.32
C GLY A 11 -0.53 -10.35 -8.56
N GLY A 12 0.25 -9.77 -7.63
CA GLY A 12 0.72 -8.39 -7.71
C GLY A 12 -0.28 -7.35 -7.18
N THR A 13 0.12 -6.07 -7.24
CA THR A 13 -0.73 -4.94 -6.80
C THR A 13 -1.23 -4.19 -8.03
N THR A 14 -2.52 -4.26 -8.33
CA THR A 14 -3.12 -3.36 -9.33
C THR A 14 -3.58 -2.10 -8.64
N LEU A 15 -2.88 -1.00 -8.90
CA LEU A 15 -3.18 0.32 -8.35
C LEU A 15 -4.09 1.11 -9.29
N ARG A 16 -3.79 1.15 -10.60
CA ARG A 16 -4.59 1.84 -11.63
C ARG A 16 -4.50 1.19 -13.02
N ASP A 17 -3.30 1.05 -13.59
CA ASP A 17 -3.16 0.75 -15.04
C ASP A 17 -2.44 -0.57 -15.35
N TYR A 18 -2.12 -1.37 -14.32
CA TYR A 18 -1.41 -2.64 -14.49
C TYR A 18 -2.33 -3.80 -14.17
N VAL A 19 -2.76 -4.53 -15.20
CA VAL A 19 -3.42 -5.84 -15.07
C VAL A 19 -2.37 -6.93 -15.21
N ASN A 20 -2.59 -8.07 -14.57
CA ASN A 20 -1.72 -9.23 -14.78
C ASN A 20 -1.84 -9.75 -16.22
N ALA A 21 -1.02 -10.72 -16.62
CA ALA A 21 -1.00 -11.27 -17.98
C ALA A 21 -2.37 -11.79 -18.47
N ASP A 22 -3.26 -12.12 -17.53
CA ASP A 22 -4.63 -12.58 -17.76
C ASP A 22 -5.68 -11.44 -17.82
N GLY A 23 -5.26 -10.17 -17.73
CA GLY A 23 -6.16 -9.01 -17.81
C GLY A 23 -6.94 -8.70 -16.52
N MET A 24 -6.66 -9.40 -15.42
CA MET A 24 -7.32 -9.20 -14.14
C MET A 24 -6.58 -8.20 -13.23
N PRO A 25 -7.30 -7.38 -12.46
CA PRO A 25 -6.69 -6.54 -11.44
C PRO A 25 -6.14 -7.40 -10.28
N GLY A 26 -4.84 -7.32 -10.04
CA GLY A 26 -4.13 -7.90 -8.90
C GLY A 26 -4.68 -7.40 -7.56
N TYR A 27 -5.05 -8.35 -6.71
CA TYR A 27 -5.81 -8.14 -5.48
C TYR A 27 -4.99 -7.60 -4.29
N PHE A 28 -3.69 -7.35 -4.46
CA PHE A 28 -2.85 -6.93 -3.33
C PHE A 28 -3.13 -5.50 -2.83
N ARG A 29 -3.91 -4.68 -3.58
CA ARG A 29 -4.34 -3.35 -3.12
C ARG A 29 -5.06 -3.40 -1.77
N GLN A 30 -5.83 -4.47 -1.52
CA GLN A 30 -6.57 -4.65 -0.26
C GLN A 30 -5.66 -4.90 0.97
N LYS A 31 -4.42 -5.36 0.75
CA LYS A 31 -3.45 -5.65 1.81
C LYS A 31 -2.52 -4.47 2.14
N LEU A 32 -2.68 -3.33 1.48
CA LEU A 32 -1.85 -2.16 1.74
C LEU A 32 -2.15 -1.58 3.13
N PHE A 33 -1.13 -1.53 3.98
CA PHE A 33 -1.25 -0.99 5.34
C PHE A 33 -1.31 0.55 5.35
N VAL A 34 -0.59 1.21 4.44
CA VAL A 34 -0.43 2.69 4.45
C VAL A 34 -0.62 3.35 3.09
N TYR A 35 -0.25 2.69 1.99
CA TYR A 35 -0.23 3.31 0.65
C TYR A 35 -1.64 3.69 0.17
N GLU A 36 -1.80 4.91 -0.35
CA GLU A 36 -3.09 5.52 -0.75
C GLU A 36 -4.14 5.66 0.37
N ARG A 37 -3.78 5.42 1.63
CA ARG A 37 -4.70 5.47 2.77
C ARG A 37 -4.55 6.74 3.60
N ALA A 38 -4.10 7.85 3.00
CA ALA A 38 -3.90 9.11 3.72
C ALA A 38 -5.20 9.57 4.39
N GLY A 39 -5.13 9.94 5.68
CA GLY A 39 -6.29 10.30 6.48
C GLY A 39 -7.08 9.10 7.05
N GLU A 40 -6.95 7.90 6.49
CA GLU A 40 -7.58 6.70 7.06
C GLU A 40 -6.86 6.25 8.34
N PRO A 41 -7.58 5.56 9.25
CA PRO A 41 -6.97 4.98 10.45
C PRO A 41 -5.95 3.90 10.09
N CYS A 42 -4.79 3.96 10.74
CA CYS A 42 -3.78 2.91 10.71
C CYS A 42 -4.40 1.58 11.17
N ARG A 43 -4.12 0.49 10.45
CA ARG A 43 -4.66 -0.85 10.79
C ARG A 43 -4.16 -1.35 12.15
N THR A 44 -3.00 -0.88 12.60
CA THR A 44 -2.38 -1.27 13.87
C THR A 44 -2.80 -0.35 15.02
N CYS A 45 -2.54 0.96 14.92
CA CYS A 45 -2.73 1.87 16.05
C CYS A 45 -3.89 2.88 15.91
N LYS A 46 -4.65 2.79 14.82
CA LYS A 46 -5.78 3.68 14.50
C LYS A 46 -5.45 5.16 14.28
N LYS A 47 -4.23 5.65 14.54
CA LYS A 47 -3.85 7.02 14.15
C LYS A 47 -3.97 7.22 12.64
N PRO A 48 -4.38 8.41 12.16
CA PRO A 48 -4.45 8.71 10.74
C PRO A 48 -3.10 8.52 10.04
N ILE A 49 -3.12 7.85 8.89
CA ILE A 49 -1.94 7.74 8.01
C ILE A 49 -1.63 9.11 7.42
N LYS A 50 -0.35 9.48 7.40
CA LYS A 50 0.14 10.70 6.76
C LYS A 50 0.61 10.42 5.36
N GLN A 51 0.40 11.38 4.46
CA GLN A 51 1.06 11.45 3.17
C GLN A 51 1.99 12.66 3.17
N ILE A 52 3.19 12.45 2.65
CA ILE A 52 4.16 13.51 2.38
C ILE A 52 4.69 13.34 0.96
N THR A 53 5.21 14.41 0.38
CA THR A 53 6.00 14.34 -0.84
C THR A 53 7.47 14.38 -0.45
N GLN A 54 8.20 13.30 -0.73
CA GLN A 54 9.63 13.21 -0.47
C GLN A 54 10.35 12.99 -1.80
N GLY A 55 11.23 13.92 -2.18
CA GLY A 55 11.98 13.83 -3.45
C GLY A 55 11.07 13.64 -4.67
N GLN A 56 9.99 14.42 -4.77
CA GLN A 56 8.99 14.34 -5.84
C GLN A 56 8.20 13.02 -5.90
N ARG A 57 8.21 12.20 -4.84
CA ARG A 57 7.41 10.97 -4.73
C ARG A 57 6.47 11.02 -3.52
N SER A 58 5.22 10.63 -3.74
CA SER A 58 4.24 10.46 -2.66
C SER A 58 4.65 9.30 -1.76
N THR A 59 4.80 9.58 -0.47
CA THR A 59 5.15 8.61 0.56
C THR A 59 4.06 8.61 1.62
N TYR A 60 3.60 7.41 1.99
CA TYR A 60 2.55 7.21 3.00
C TYR A 60 3.12 6.44 4.18
N TYR A 61 2.87 6.89 5.41
CA TYR A 61 3.37 6.22 6.62
C TYR A 61 2.49 6.51 7.83
N CYS A 62 2.59 5.65 8.84
CA CYS A 62 1.96 5.90 10.14
C CYS A 62 2.96 6.60 11.08
N PRO A 63 2.69 7.83 11.57
CA PRO A 63 3.63 8.58 12.39
C PRO A 63 3.86 8.02 13.81
N GLN A 64 3.15 6.94 14.18
CA GLN A 64 3.33 6.29 15.48
C GLN A 64 3.83 4.84 15.39
N CYS A 65 3.51 4.13 14.31
CA CYS A 65 4.05 2.78 14.10
C CYS A 65 5.38 2.78 13.35
N GLN A 66 5.68 3.84 12.61
CA GLN A 66 6.93 4.02 11.87
C GLN A 66 7.62 5.28 12.41
N THR A 67 8.39 5.07 13.46
CA THR A 67 9.39 6.01 14.02
C THR A 67 10.76 5.40 13.83
#